data_AF-A0A519ZAV3-F1
#
_entry.id   AF-A0A519ZAV3-F1
#
_cell.length_a   1.000
_cell.length_b   1.000
_cell.length_c   1.000
_cell.angle_alpha   90.00
_cell.angle_beta   90.00
_cell.angle_gamma   90.00
#
_symmetry.space_group_name_H-M   'P 1'
#
loop_
_entity.id
_entity.type
_entity.pdbx_description
1 polymer ?
#
loop_
_entity_poly.entity_id
_entity_poly.type
_entity_poly.pdbx_seq_one_letter_code
_entity_poly.pdbx_strand_id
1 'polypeptide(L)' 'MSHFAERCGQHAAEREDACLRTARLIEASGIELVRFGWCDTHGMLRGKTLSAAAAVRALRDGVGMVGTLMLKDTADR' A
#
# COMPACT_ATOMS: atom_id res chain seq x y z
N MET A 1 -6.71 18.40 -2.76
CA MET A 1 -6.04 17.76 -1.61
C MET A 1 -4.88 16.95 -2.17
N SER A 2 -3.67 17.08 -1.62
CA SER A 2 -2.48 16.32 -2.08
C SER A 2 -2.58 14.85 -1.68
N HIS A 3 -2.01 13.96 -2.48
CA HIS A 3 -1.98 12.52 -2.17
C HIS A 3 -1.12 12.24 -0.93
N PHE A 4 -1.34 11.09 -0.28
CA PHE A 4 -0.57 10.71 0.91
C PHE A 4 0.94 10.65 0.63
N ALA A 5 1.33 10.09 -0.52
CA ALA A 5 2.73 10.03 -0.92
C ALA A 5 3.41 11.41 -1.01
N GLU A 6 2.69 12.44 -1.47
CA GLU A 6 3.20 13.81 -1.51
C GLU A 6 3.42 14.36 -0.10
N ARG A 7 2.44 14.16 0.79
CA ARG A 7 2.54 14.60 2.20
C ARG A 7 3.69 13.95 2.95
N CYS A 8 4.08 12.74 2.54
CA CYS A 8 5.22 12.02 3.11
C CYS A 8 6.56 12.31 2.41
N GLY A 9 6.59 13.20 1.40
CA GLY A 9 7.82 13.48 0.64
C GLY A 9 8.32 12.30 -0.21
N GLN A 10 7.45 11.34 -0.53
CA GLN A 10 7.78 10.12 -1.27
C GLN A 10 7.39 10.19 -2.74
N HIS A 11 6.86 11.31 -3.25
CA HIS A 11 6.35 11.44 -4.61
C HIS A 11 7.44 11.81 -5.63
N ALA A 12 8.48 10.97 -5.74
CA ALA A 12 9.52 11.12 -6.76
C ALA A 12 9.01 10.66 -8.15
N ALA A 13 9.61 11.18 -9.22
CA ALA A 13 9.21 10.89 -10.60
C ALA A 13 9.33 9.39 -10.93
N GLU A 14 10.42 8.75 -10.50
CA GLU A 14 10.66 7.32 -10.70
C GLU A 14 9.60 6.46 -10.02
N ARG A 15 9.11 6.91 -8.85
CA ARG A 15 8.04 6.24 -8.12
C ARG A 15 6.71 6.40 -8.85
N GLU A 16 6.41 7.59 -9.36
CA GLU A 16 5.18 7.84 -10.10
C GLU A 16 5.13 6.98 -11.38
N ASP A 17 6.24 6.87 -12.11
CA ASP A 17 6.35 5.96 -13.26
C ASP A 17 6.12 4.50 -12.88
N ALA A 18 6.65 4.06 -11.74
CA ALA A 18 6.41 2.73 -11.20
C ALA A 18 4.95 2.51 -10.82
N CYS A 19 4.28 3.50 -10.24
CA CYS A 19 2.86 3.45 -9.92
C CYS A 19 2.01 3.33 -11.20
N LEU A 20 2.28 4.16 -12.21
CA LEU A 20 1.57 4.14 -13.50
C LEU A 20 1.77 2.81 -14.25
N ARG A 21 2.98 2.26 -14.22
CA ARG A 21 3.24 0.92 -14.77
C ARG A 21 2.48 -0.17 -14.04
N THR A 22 2.47 -0.13 -12.71
CA THR A 22 1.79 -1.14 -11.88
C THR A 22 0.27 -1.09 -12.08
N ALA A 23 -0.31 0.11 -12.16
CA ALA A 23 -1.73 0.29 -12.45
C ALA A 23 -2.13 -0.35 -13.80
N ARG A 24 -1.35 -0.07 -14.85
CA ARG A 24 -1.57 -0.69 -16.18
C ARG A 24 -1.48 -2.21 -16.14
N LEU A 25 -0.55 -2.78 -15.37
CA LEU A 25 -0.43 -4.23 -15.22
C LEU A 25 -1.64 -4.84 -14.50
N ILE A 26 -2.13 -4.21 -13.43
CA ILE A 26 -3.32 -4.65 -12.69
C ILE A 26 -4.55 -4.63 -13.61
N GLU A 27 -4.73 -3.55 -14.37
CA GLU A 27 -5.84 -3.40 -15.31
C GLU A 27 -5.77 -4.42 -16.46
N ALA A 28 -4.58 -4.62 -17.02
CA ALA A 28 -4.36 -5.54 -18.14
C ALA A 28 -4.43 -7.02 -17.76
N SER A 29 -4.12 -7.38 -16.50
CA SER A 29 -4.08 -8.78 -16.07
C SER A 29 -5.46 -9.38 -15.77
N GLY A 30 -6.53 -8.58 -15.77
CA GLY A 30 -7.88 -9.04 -15.46
C GLY A 30 -8.05 -9.56 -14.01
N ILE A 31 -7.15 -9.16 -13.10
CA ILE A 31 -7.23 -9.56 -11.69
C ILE A 31 -8.26 -8.71 -10.97
N GLU A 32 -9.11 -9.33 -10.15
CA GLU A 32 -10.13 -8.60 -9.40
C GLU A 32 -9.61 -8.10 -8.06
N LEU A 33 -8.63 -8.81 -7.48
CA LEU A 33 -8.11 -8.58 -6.14
C LEU A 33 -6.58 -8.50 -6.14
N VAL A 34 -6.05 -7.59 -5.33
CA VAL A 34 -4.60 -7.41 -5.12
C VAL A 34 -4.32 -7.48 -3.62
N ARG A 35 -3.37 -8.33 -3.23
CA ARG A 35 -2.89 -8.43 -1.85
C ARG A 35 -1.66 -7.55 -1.67
N PHE A 36 -1.77 -6.54 -0.80
CA PHE A 36 -0.63 -5.78 -0.29
C PHE A 36 -0.05 -6.53 0.90
N GLY A 37 1.24 -6.85 0.87
CA GLY A 37 1.96 -7.51 1.95
C GLY A 37 3.03 -6.60 2.56
N TRP A 38 3.21 -6.69 3.88
CA TRP A 38 4.29 -6.01 4.61
C TRP A 38 4.66 -6.81 5.85
N CYS A 39 5.89 -6.67 6.33
CA CYS A 39 6.30 -7.31 7.59
C CYS A 39 6.01 -6.38 8.77
N ASP A 40 5.55 -6.93 9.89
CA ASP A 40 5.51 -6.20 11.16
C ASP A 40 6.90 -6.21 11.85
N THR A 41 6.98 -5.58 13.03
CA THR A 41 8.20 -5.46 13.83
C THR A 41 8.77 -6.79 14.33
N HIS A 42 7.97 -7.86 14.29
CA HIS A 42 8.38 -9.21 14.68
C HIS A 42 8.76 -10.07 13.45
N GLY A 43 8.73 -9.49 12.25
CA GLY A 43 9.03 -10.19 11.00
C GLY A 43 7.87 -11.01 10.45
N MET A 44 6.65 -10.86 10.97
CA MET A 44 5.48 -11.58 10.48
C MET A 44 4.90 -10.90 9.24
N LEU A 45 4.65 -11.68 8.17
CA LEU A 45 4.00 -11.17 6.96
C LEU A 45 2.52 -10.88 7.23
N ARG A 46 2.17 -9.60 7.22
CA ARG A 46 0.81 -9.09 7.23
C ARG A 46 0.36 -8.78 5.82
N GLY A 47 -0.94 -8.63 5.63
CA GLY A 47 -1.44 -8.14 4.37
C GLY A 47 -2.89 -7.72 4.39
N LYS A 48 -3.27 -7.01 3.34
CA LYS A 48 -4.64 -6.58 3.07
C LYS A 48 -4.97 -6.81 1.62
N THR A 49 -6.09 -7.48 1.39
CA THR A 49 -6.64 -7.68 0.04
C THR A 49 -7.55 -6.52 -0.30
N LEU A 50 -7.30 -5.89 -1.45
CA LEU A 50 -8.08 -4.80 -2.01
C LEU A 50 -8.65 -5.23 -3.36
N SER A 51 -9.76 -4.61 -3.78
CA SER A 51 -10.16 -4.68 -5.19
C SER A 51 -9.10 -4.03 -6.07
N ALA A 52 -9.02 -4.44 -7.34
CA ALA A 52 -8.09 -3.84 -8.31
C ALA A 52 -8.18 -2.31 -8.33
N ALA A 53 -9.39 -1.75 -8.36
CA ALA A 53 -9.60 -0.30 -8.32
C ALA A 53 -9.08 0.35 -7.02
N ALA A 54 -9.29 -0.30 -5.87
CA ALA A 54 -8.77 0.18 -4.59
C ALA A 54 -7.24 0.05 -4.50
N ALA A 55 -6.66 -0.97 -5.12
CA ALA A 55 -5.23 -1.17 -5.22
C ALA A 55 -4.55 -0.05 -6.02
N VAL A 56 -5.11 0.34 -7.17
CA VAL A 56 -4.60 1.46 -7.98
C VAL A 56 -4.60 2.77 -7.18
N ARG A 57 -5.69 3.06 -6.46
CA ARG A 57 -5.76 4.25 -5.59
C ARG A 57 -4.71 4.19 -4.46
N ALA A 58 -4.54 3.02 -3.85
CA ALA A 58 -3.60 2.83 -2.75
C ALA A 58 -2.12 3.09 -3.14
N LEU A 59 -1.75 3.02 -4.42
CA LEU A 59 -0.40 3.37 -4.89
C LEU A 59 -0.01 4.82 -4.55
N ARG A 60 -0.97 5.75 -4.53
CA ARG A 60 -0.74 7.16 -4.17
C ARG A 60 -1.23 7.51 -2.77
N ASP A 61 -2.32 6.89 -2.33
CA ASP A 61 -3.00 7.22 -1.07
C ASP A 61 -2.59 6.34 0.12
N GLY A 62 -1.83 5.28 -0.14
CA GLY A 62 -1.43 4.31 0.86
C GLY A 62 -2.52 3.28 1.20
N VAL A 63 -2.15 2.31 2.03
CA VAL A 63 -3.04 1.25 2.52
C VAL A 63 -3.27 1.47 4.01
N GLY A 64 -4.52 1.68 4.42
CA GLY A 64 -4.87 1.78 5.83
C GLY A 64 -4.57 0.48 6.58
N MET A 65 -3.69 0.57 7.58
CA MET A 65 -3.33 -0.49 8.51
C MET A 65 -4.18 -0.41 9.78
N VAL A 66 -4.54 -1.55 10.36
CA VAL A 66 -5.23 -1.58 11.65
C VAL A 66 -4.21 -1.24 12.75
N GLY A 67 -4.37 -0.08 13.39
CA GLY A 67 -3.42 0.45 14.37
C GLY A 67 -3.17 -0.44 15.59
N THR A 68 -4.07 -1.39 15.89
CA THR A 68 -3.87 -2.37 16.98
C THR A 68 -2.67 -3.27 16.74
N LEU A 69 -2.27 -3.52 15.48
CA LEU A 69 -1.02 -4.23 15.17
C LEU A 69 0.16 -3.43 15.72
N MET A 70 0.26 -2.14 15.39
CA MET A 70 1.35 -1.30 15.88
C MET A 70 1.30 -1.06 17.39
N LEU A 71 0.10 -0.83 17.95
CA LEU A 71 -0.09 -0.52 19.37
C LEU A 71 0.16 -1.72 20.28
N LYS A 72 -0.22 -2.94 19.89
CA LYS A 72 0.05 -4.14 20.70
C LYS A 72 1.51 -4.56 20.61
N ASP A 73 2.09 -4.47 19.41
CA ASP A 73 3.46 -4.94 19.17
C ASP A 73 4.52 -3.99 19.77
N THR A 74 4.21 -2.70 19.92
CA THR A 74 5.13 -1.74 20.56
C THR A 74 4.89 -1.55 22.07
N ALA A 75 3.75 -2.01 22.59
CA ALA A 75 3.38 -1.90 24.01
C ALA A 75 3.93 -3.03 24.89
N ASP A 76 4.52 -4.08 24.32
CA ASP A 76 5.21 -5.14 25.08
C ASP A 76 6.64 -4.72 25.51
N ARG A 77 6.80 -3.43 25.80
CA ARG A 77 7.90 -2.88 26.60
C ARG A 77 7.37 -2.44 27.96
#